data_AF-A0A2D8K621-F1
#
_entry.id   AF-A0A2D8K621-F1
#
_cell.length_a   1.000
_cell.length_b   1.000
_cell.length_c   1.000
_cell.angle_alpha   90.00
_cell.angle_beta   90.00
_cell.angle_gamma   90.00
#
_symmetry.space_group_name_H-M   'P 1'
#
loop_
_entity.id
_entity.type
_entity.pdbx_description
1 polymer ?
#
loop_
_entity_poly.entity_id
_entity_poly.type
_entity_poly.pdbx_seq_one_letter_code
_entity_poly.pdbx_strand_id
1 'polypeptide(L)'
;MATEDTPTTRQRNALRAAADADGASVADFSKEGAGDGTIAVLLGNGWIEEFLSPGGYKRWKITEEGNAARLRKPEKMPKRPKLAPMKPRLTPAPSILEARRNRKA
;
A
#
# COMPACT_ATOMS: atom_id res chain seq x y z
N MET A 1 21.29 -2.67 -10.38
CA MET A 1 20.03 -2.18 -9.79
C MET A 1 19.20 -3.40 -9.43
N ALA A 2 19.16 -3.79 -8.15
CA ALA A 2 18.37 -4.91 -7.65
C ALA A 2 18.06 -4.69 -6.16
N THR A 3 17.29 -3.65 -5.89
CA THR A 3 16.46 -3.56 -4.68
C THR A 3 15.06 -3.99 -5.12
N GLU A 4 14.27 -4.61 -4.25
CA GLU A 4 12.81 -4.87 -4.40
C GLU A 4 12.34 -6.33 -4.63
N ASP A 5 13.06 -7.33 -4.14
CA ASP A 5 12.52 -8.71 -4.01
C ASP A 5 11.49 -8.88 -2.87
N THR A 6 11.12 -7.79 -2.20
CA THR A 6 10.15 -7.78 -1.11
C THR A 6 8.80 -7.30 -1.64
N PRO A 7 7.75 -8.13 -1.64
CA PRO A 7 6.45 -7.68 -2.10
C PRO A 7 5.89 -6.60 -1.19
N THR A 8 5.34 -5.57 -1.82
CA THR A 8 4.50 -4.57 -1.15
C THR A 8 3.31 -5.23 -0.46
N THR A 9 2.67 -4.54 0.48
CA THR A 9 1.45 -5.05 1.14
C THR A 9 0.36 -5.42 0.13
N ARG A 10 0.19 -4.60 -0.92
CA ARG A 10 -0.78 -4.84 -1.99
C ARG A 10 -0.44 -6.10 -2.81
N GLN A 11 0.82 -6.27 -3.21
CA GLN A 11 1.27 -7.49 -3.91
C GLN A 11 1.14 -8.73 -3.04
N ARG A 12 1.46 -8.65 -1.75
CA ARG A 12 1.31 -9.78 -0.81
C ARG A 12 -0.14 -10.21 -0.65
N ASN A 13 -1.06 -9.25 -0.56
CA ASN A 13 -2.50 -9.54 -0.49
C ASN A 13 -3.00 -10.20 -1.77
N ALA A 14 -2.57 -9.71 -2.94
CA ALA A 14 -2.85 -10.35 -4.22
C ALA A 14 -2.31 -11.79 -4.28
N LEU A 15 -1.07 -12.02 -3.85
CA LEU A 15 -0.50 -13.37 -3.76
C LEU A 15 -1.30 -14.28 -2.83
N ARG A 16 -1.87 -13.74 -1.74
CA ARG A 16 -2.75 -14.50 -0.86
C ARG A 16 -4.03 -14.94 -1.56
N ALA A 17 -4.66 -14.07 -2.35
CA ALA A 17 -5.82 -14.44 -3.17
C ALA A 17 -5.46 -15.50 -4.23
N ALA A 18 -4.29 -15.37 -4.88
CA ALA A 18 -3.83 -16.34 -5.88
C ALA A 18 -3.45 -17.71 -5.30
N ALA A 19 -3.32 -17.82 -3.97
CA ALA A 19 -3.01 -19.07 -3.27
C ALA A 19 -4.23 -19.97 -3.05
N ASP A 20 -5.44 -19.50 -3.36
CA ASP A 20 -6.64 -20.34 -3.34
C ASP A 20 -6.53 -21.49 -4.37
N ALA A 21 -7.10 -22.65 -4.05
CA ALA A 21 -6.93 -23.88 -4.84
C ALA A 21 -7.41 -23.73 -6.30
N ASP A 22 -8.46 -22.94 -6.53
CA ASP A 22 -9.02 -22.64 -7.84
C ASP A 22 -8.32 -21.48 -8.55
N GLY A 23 -7.28 -20.89 -7.96
CA GLY A 23 -6.66 -19.64 -8.41
C GLY A 23 -7.58 -18.41 -8.24
N ALA A 24 -7.00 -17.22 -8.35
CA ALA A 24 -7.71 -15.96 -8.25
C ALA A 24 -8.27 -15.51 -9.61
N SER A 25 -9.42 -14.83 -9.59
CA SER A 25 -9.90 -14.04 -10.72
C SER A 25 -9.50 -12.56 -10.58
N VAL A 26 -9.72 -11.75 -11.61
CA VAL A 26 -9.53 -10.28 -11.54
C VAL A 26 -10.38 -9.68 -10.41
N ALA A 27 -11.57 -10.22 -10.17
CA ALA A 27 -12.45 -9.75 -9.11
C ALA A 27 -11.87 -10.03 -7.71
N ASP A 28 -11.20 -11.17 -7.53
CA ASP A 28 -10.55 -11.50 -6.25
C ASP A 28 -9.34 -10.61 -5.98
N PHE A 29 -8.53 -10.33 -7.01
CA PHE A 29 -7.48 -9.33 -6.90
C PHE A 29 -8.03 -7.94 -6.56
N SER A 30 -9.15 -7.56 -7.19
CA SER A 30 -9.78 -6.26 -6.95
C SER A 30 -10.26 -6.10 -5.50
N LYS A 31 -10.78 -7.16 -4.87
CA LYS A 31 -11.17 -7.16 -3.44
C LYS A 31 -9.96 -6.89 -2.53
N GLU A 32 -8.78 -7.36 -2.91
CA GLU A 32 -7.52 -7.13 -2.20
C GLU A 32 -6.87 -5.77 -2.55
N GLY A 33 -7.57 -4.94 -3.34
CA GLY A 33 -7.08 -3.65 -3.80
C GLY A 33 -5.95 -3.76 -4.83
N ALA A 34 -5.83 -4.91 -5.49
CA ALA A 34 -4.88 -5.16 -6.57
C ALA A 34 -5.59 -5.07 -7.94
N GLY A 35 -5.23 -4.06 -8.73
CA GLY A 35 -5.72 -3.92 -10.10
C GLY A 35 -4.78 -4.55 -11.13
N ASP A 36 -5.08 -4.35 -12.41
CA ASP A 36 -4.35 -4.93 -13.54
C ASP A 36 -2.85 -4.66 -13.51
N GLY A 37 -2.43 -3.44 -13.12
CA GLY A 37 -1.01 -3.11 -12.98
C GLY A 37 -0.30 -3.96 -11.93
N THR A 38 -0.98 -4.32 -10.83
CA THR A 38 -0.40 -5.24 -9.84
C THR A 38 -0.29 -6.64 -10.42
N ILE A 39 -1.33 -7.13 -11.11
CA ILE A 39 -1.34 -8.46 -11.73
C ILE A 39 -0.21 -8.57 -12.76
N ALA A 40 -0.02 -7.55 -13.59
CA ALA A 40 1.07 -7.48 -14.57
C ALA A 40 2.45 -7.54 -13.91
N VAL A 41 2.65 -6.86 -12.77
CA VAL A 41 3.91 -6.93 -12.02
C VAL A 41 4.12 -8.33 -11.43
N LEU A 42 3.07 -8.95 -10.87
CA LEU A 42 3.17 -10.31 -10.33
C LEU A 42 3.51 -11.35 -11.42
N LEU A 43 2.91 -11.21 -12.60
CA LEU A 43 3.22 -12.01 -13.79
C LEU A 43 4.66 -11.77 -14.27
N GLY A 44 5.08 -10.51 -14.37
CA GLY A 44 6.43 -10.14 -14.78
C GLY A 44 7.53 -10.66 -13.84
N ASN A 45 7.20 -10.81 -12.55
CA ASN A 45 8.08 -11.38 -11.54
C ASN A 45 8.02 -12.92 -11.46
N GLY A 46 7.17 -13.59 -12.25
CA GLY A 46 6.99 -15.05 -12.18
C GLY A 46 6.29 -15.54 -10.91
N TRP A 47 5.68 -14.65 -10.12
CA TRP A 47 5.06 -15.00 -8.84
C TRP A 47 3.65 -15.60 -8.99
N ILE A 48 3.01 -15.38 -10.14
CA ILE A 48 1.74 -15.98 -10.52
C ILE A 48 1.80 -16.44 -11.97
N GLU A 49 0.97 -17.41 -12.32
CA GLU A 49 0.79 -17.92 -13.69
C GLU A 49 -0.67 -17.78 -14.11
N GLU A 50 -0.89 -17.35 -15.36
CA GLU A 50 -2.22 -17.33 -15.97
C GLU A 50 -2.59 -18.74 -16.46
N PHE A 51 -3.80 -19.17 -16.15
CA PHE A 51 -4.38 -20.39 -16.69
C PHE A 51 -5.87 -20.21 -16.99
N LEU A 52 -6.39 -21.07 -17.86
CA LEU A 52 -7.82 -21.13 -18.17
C LEU A 52 -8.49 -22.13 -17.24
N SER A 53 -9.47 -21.66 -16.47
CA SER A 53 -10.33 -22.50 -15.66
C SER A 53 -11.24 -23.36 -16.57
N PRO A 54 -11.76 -24.52 -16.12
CA PRO A 54 -12.66 -25.36 -16.93
C PRO A 54 -13.88 -24.65 -17.53
N GLY A 55 -14.31 -23.51 -16.96
CA GLY A 55 -15.37 -22.65 -17.50
C GLY A 55 -14.93 -21.65 -18.57
N GLY A 56 -13.68 -21.68 -19.04
CA GLY A 56 -13.14 -20.74 -20.04
C GLY A 56 -12.76 -19.36 -19.50
N TYR A 57 -12.79 -19.18 -18.18
CA TYR A 57 -12.39 -17.93 -17.52
C TYR A 57 -10.91 -17.91 -17.21
N LYS A 58 -10.25 -16.76 -17.46
CA LYS A 58 -8.88 -16.52 -17.04
C LYS A 58 -8.79 -16.47 -15.52
N ARG A 59 -7.87 -17.24 -14.96
CA ARG A 59 -7.52 -17.24 -13.53
C ARG A 59 -6.01 -17.22 -13.37
N TRP A 60 -5.56 -16.85 -12.19
CA TRP A 60 -4.15 -16.78 -11.85
C TRP A 60 -3.87 -17.63 -10.63
N LYS A 61 -2.86 -18.49 -10.72
CA LYS A 61 -2.41 -19.34 -9.62
C LYS A 61 -1.08 -18.84 -9.11
N ILE A 62 -0.86 -18.94 -7.81
CA ILE A 62 0.45 -18.66 -7.21
C ILE A 62 1.48 -19.72 -7.62
N THR A 63 2.70 -19.28 -7.95
CA THR A 63 3.85 -20.17 -8.17
C THR A 63 4.57 -20.44 -6.85
N GLU A 64 5.55 -21.34 -6.87
CA GLU A 64 6.42 -21.58 -5.71
C GLU A 64 7.18 -20.30 -5.31
N GLU A 65 7.70 -19.56 -6.30
CA GLU A 65 8.38 -18.28 -6.11
C GLU A 65 7.46 -17.23 -5.51
N GLY A 66 6.21 -17.15 -5.99
CA GLY A 66 5.21 -16.26 -5.44
C GLY A 66 4.84 -16.60 -4.00
N ASN A 67 4.78 -17.88 -3.65
CA ASN A 67 4.52 -18.31 -2.28
C ASN A 67 5.70 -17.97 -1.35
N ALA A 68 6.94 -18.16 -1.82
CA ALA A 68 8.13 -17.73 -1.11
C ALA A 68 8.13 -16.21 -0.89
N ALA A 69 7.84 -15.42 -1.94
CA ALA A 69 7.73 -13.97 -1.85
C ALA A 69 6.63 -13.54 -0.87
N ARG A 70 5.46 -14.18 -0.89
CA ARG A 70 4.35 -13.91 0.04
C ARG A 70 4.77 -14.04 1.50
N LEU A 71 5.59 -15.05 1.81
CA LEU A 71 6.09 -15.33 3.16
C LEU A 71 7.24 -14.38 3.58
N ARG A 72 7.86 -13.66 2.64
CA ARG A 72 8.85 -12.63 2.97
C ARG A 72 8.17 -11.49 3.74
N LYS A 73 8.63 -11.29 4.98
CA LYS A 73 8.16 -10.19 5.82
C LYS A 73 8.63 -8.87 5.19
N PRO A 74 7.74 -7.86 5.08
CA PRO A 74 8.20 -6.54 4.70
C PRO A 74 9.13 -6.06 5.82
N GLU A 75 10.28 -5.50 5.44
CA GLU A 75 11.16 -4.85 6.40
C GLU A 75 10.34 -3.83 7.19
N LYS A 76 10.40 -3.90 8.53
CA LYS A 76 9.57 -3.06 9.40
C LYS A 76 9.86 -1.61 9.05
N MET A 77 8.90 -0.96 8.38
CA MET A 77 9.02 0.45 8.06
C MET A 77 9.27 1.21 9.37
N PRO A 78 10.30 2.08 9.45
CA PRO A 78 10.57 2.83 10.65
C PRO A 78 9.31 3.62 11.01
N LYS A 79 8.84 3.47 12.26
CA LYS A 79 7.68 4.20 12.75
C LYS A 79 7.93 5.68 12.48
N ARG A 80 7.07 6.33 11.69
CA ARG A 80 7.11 7.78 11.49
C ARG A 80 7.20 8.41 12.89
N PRO A 81 8.18 9.29 13.17
CA PRO A 81 8.23 9.99 14.44
C PRO A 81 6.89 10.70 14.60
N LYS A 82 6.24 10.51 15.76
CA LYS A 82 5.01 11.25 16.09
C LYS A 82 5.33 12.72 15.91
N LEU A 83 4.62 13.39 15.01
CA LEU A 83 4.63 14.86 14.92
C LEU A 83 4.31 15.37 16.33
N ALA A 84 5.30 15.99 16.97
CA ALA A 84 5.04 16.68 18.23
C ALA A 84 3.94 17.70 17.96
N PRO A 85 2.93 17.85 18.84
CA PRO A 85 1.94 18.90 18.69
C PRO A 85 2.69 20.22 18.61
N MET A 86 2.64 20.87 17.45
CA MET A 86 3.17 22.23 17.29
C MET A 86 2.43 23.09 18.31
N LYS A 87 3.17 23.69 19.24
CA LYS A 87 2.61 24.69 20.15
C LYS A 87 1.95 25.76 19.27
N PRO A 88 0.68 26.13 19.48
CA PRO A 88 0.07 27.19 18.70
C PRO A 88 0.88 28.47 18.90
N ARG A 89 1.50 28.98 17.84
CA ARG A 89 2.12 30.32 17.79
C ARG A 89 1.04 31.39 17.63
N LEU A 90 -0.04 31.30 18.39
CA LEU A 90 -0.97 32.41 18.55
C LEU A 90 -0.56 33.16 19.82
N THR A 91 0.36 34.11 19.67
CA THR A 91 0.30 35.27 20.56
C THR A 91 -1.06 35.91 20.32
N PRO A 92 -1.90 36.14 21.34
CA PRO A 92 -3.14 36.87 21.14
C PRO A 92 -2.80 38.22 20.52
N ALA A 93 -3.50 38.59 19.44
CA ALA A 93 -3.38 39.93 18.89
C ALA A 93 -3.71 40.95 20.00
N PRO A 94 -2.93 42.05 20.14
CA PRO A 94 -3.22 43.05 21.15
C PRO A 94 -4.65 43.57 20.96
N SER A 95 -5.32 43.80 22.07
CA SER A 95 -6.69 44.28 22.06
C SER A 95 -6.77 45.61 21.30
N ILE A 96 -7.83 45.87 20.53
CA ILE A 96 -8.03 47.17 19.84
C ILE A 96 -7.89 48.36 20.81
N LEU A 97 -8.23 48.13 22.09
CA LEU A 97 -8.07 49.09 23.17
C LEU A 97 -6.60 49.42 23.49
N GLU A 98 -5.70 48.44 23.42
CA GLU A 98 -4.24 48.64 23.61
C GLU A 98 -3.61 49.35 22.41
N ALA A 99 -4.02 48.99 21.19
CA ALA A 99 -3.54 49.65 19.96
C ALA A 99 -3.91 51.14 19.89
N ARG A 100 -5.06 51.54 20.48
CA ARG A 100 -5.50 52.95 20.53
C ARG A 100 -4.76 53.78 21.59
N ARG A 101 -4.27 53.16 22.66
CA ARG A 101 -3.56 53.88 23.75
C ARG A 101 -2.15 54.31 23.34
N ASN A 102 -1.44 53.49 22.55
CA ASN A 102 -0.09 53.79 22.08
C ASN A 102 -0.01 54.78 20.90
N ARG A 103 -1.15 55.25 20.37
CA ARG A 103 -1.19 56.22 19.27
C ARG A 103 -1.30 57.68 19.75
N LYS A 104 -1.30 57.89 21.07
CA LYS A 104 -1.44 59.21 21.71
C LYS A 104 -0.25 59.58 22.63
N ALA A 105 0.86 58.86 22.54
CA ALA A 105 2.13 59.26 23.14
C ALA A 105 3.02 59.89 22.06
#